data_AF-A0A953M8V7-F1
#
_entry.id   AF-A0A953M8V7-F1
#
_cell.length_a   1.000
_cell.length_b   1.000
_cell.length_c   1.000
_cell.angle_alpha   90.00
_cell.angle_beta   90.00
_cell.angle_gamma   90.00
#
_symmetry.space_group_name_H-M   'P 1'
#
loop_
_entity.id
_entity.type
_entity.pdbx_description
1 polymer ?
#
loop_
_entity_poly.entity_id
_entity_poly.type
_entity_poly.pdbx_seq_one_letter_code
_entity_poly.pdbx_strand_id
1 'polypeptide(L)'
;MRNSHYVSARRSGRGLIALGLGLIAGVATPAWAGAPSTGCNAADIAPPFGVLDLQDVGAFVNGFVTNDPIADMNNDGILDLQDVSQFISNFLDGCPQVNCFPDVRTTIDGADLDPPNIQQNYDAINLTIHLVGQIPLGELFAQTPAELAPLLLERLETLDQCVPGSTVDPLPIEIEIVQMSLAGPQIPLGEILAFGPGSLPFEPMLNNLRDLGVGIPEPSAGPDEVAARMEAYLAHVEPGAAVTAPFAALFFQNINEVTPETLEVLDLGKESGLLAAAICDNDKCCDLDGGDIPGTASCET
;
A
#
# COMPACT_ATOMS: atom_id res chain seq x y z
N MET A 1 -30.40 -47.80 -17.64
CA MET A 1 -30.38 -48.84 -16.58
C MET A 1 -28.95 -49.01 -16.10
N ARG A 2 -28.66 -48.68 -14.83
CA ARG A 2 -27.56 -49.15 -13.94
C ARG A 2 -26.10 -48.95 -14.44
N ASN A 3 -25.12 -48.48 -13.68
CA ASN A 3 -24.93 -48.48 -12.22
C ASN A 3 -24.00 -47.33 -11.78
N SER A 4 -24.30 -46.86 -10.57
CA SER A 4 -23.52 -45.99 -9.72
C SER A 4 -22.37 -46.77 -9.06
N HIS A 5 -21.19 -46.16 -8.92
CA HIS A 5 -20.16 -46.60 -7.97
C HIS A 5 -19.59 -45.39 -7.22
N TYR A 6 -20.19 -45.14 -6.06
CA TYR A 6 -19.55 -44.46 -4.93
C TYR A 6 -18.49 -45.40 -4.33
N VAL A 7 -17.27 -44.90 -4.11
CA VAL A 7 -16.34 -45.47 -3.14
C VAL A 7 -15.91 -44.39 -2.16
N SER A 8 -16.29 -44.61 -0.91
CA SER A 8 -15.90 -43.91 0.30
C SER A 8 -14.68 -44.59 0.91
N ALA A 9 -13.67 -43.83 1.34
CA ALA A 9 -12.63 -44.31 2.24
C ALA A 9 -12.11 -43.22 3.19
N ARG A 10 -12.71 -43.24 4.39
CA ARG A 10 -12.21 -42.95 5.75
C ARG A 10 -10.93 -42.13 6.00
N ARG A 11 -11.12 -41.13 6.85
CA ARG A 11 -10.22 -40.56 7.88
C ARG A 11 -9.31 -41.57 8.58
N SER A 12 -8.02 -41.23 8.75
CA SER A 12 -7.23 -41.54 9.96
C SER A 12 -5.91 -40.76 9.93
N GLY A 13 -5.68 -39.90 10.93
CA GLY A 13 -4.41 -39.19 11.07
C GLY A 13 -4.48 -37.94 11.94
N ARG A 14 -5.03 -38.04 13.15
CA ARG A 14 -4.85 -37.00 14.17
C ARG A 14 -3.43 -37.10 14.73
N GLY A 15 -2.51 -36.33 14.16
CA GLY A 15 -1.23 -36.01 14.79
C GLY A 15 -1.46 -34.92 15.84
N LEU A 16 -1.39 -35.29 17.11
CA LEU A 16 -1.31 -34.37 18.24
C LEU A 16 0.07 -33.65 18.13
N ILE A 17 0.08 -32.38 17.75
CA ILE A 17 1.28 -31.55 17.87
C ILE A 17 1.32 -31.04 19.30
N ALA A 18 2.39 -31.40 20.01
CA ALA A 18 2.68 -30.95 21.36
C ALA A 18 2.94 -29.44 21.36
N LEU A 19 2.03 -28.67 21.96
CA LEU A 19 2.28 -27.28 22.36
C LEU A 19 3.25 -27.30 23.53
N GLY A 20 4.54 -27.17 23.22
CA GLY A 20 5.56 -26.83 24.19
C GLY A 20 5.34 -25.40 24.64
N LEU A 21 4.77 -25.21 25.84
CA LEU A 21 4.83 -23.94 26.56
C LEU A 21 6.29 -23.65 26.91
N GLY A 22 6.99 -22.97 26.00
CA GLY A 22 8.23 -22.28 26.26
C GLY A 22 7.94 -21.02 27.07
N LEU A 23 8.40 -21.01 28.30
CA LEU A 23 8.44 -19.87 29.20
C LEU A 23 9.24 -18.74 28.53
N ILE A 24 8.57 -17.76 27.94
CA ILE A 24 9.22 -16.57 27.38
C ILE A 24 9.60 -15.69 28.56
N ALA A 25 10.90 -15.60 28.85
CA ALA A 25 11.41 -14.61 29.80
C ALA A 25 11.02 -13.21 29.30
N GLY A 26 10.35 -12.44 30.14
CA GLY A 26 9.96 -11.07 29.85
C GLY A 26 11.19 -10.25 29.50
N VAL A 27 11.36 -10.00 28.20
CA VAL A 27 12.27 -8.97 27.72
C VAL A 27 11.62 -7.67 28.15
N ALA A 28 12.27 -6.93 29.05
CA ALA A 28 11.87 -5.56 29.35
C ALA A 28 11.91 -4.81 28.02
N THR A 29 10.73 -4.48 27.48
CA THR A 29 10.62 -3.56 26.37
C THR A 29 11.31 -2.27 26.82
N PRO A 30 12.33 -1.76 26.11
CA PRO A 30 12.81 -0.41 26.38
C PRO A 30 11.58 0.50 26.34
N ALA A 31 11.41 1.35 27.37
CA ALA A 31 10.41 2.40 27.35
C ALA A 31 10.68 3.21 26.07
N TRP A 32 9.85 2.99 25.06
CA TRP A 32 9.96 3.66 23.77
C TRP A 32 9.64 5.13 24.05
N ALA A 33 10.71 5.93 24.09
CA ALA A 33 10.62 7.38 23.99
C ALA A 33 10.01 7.69 22.61
N GLY A 34 8.84 8.35 22.63
CA GLY A 34 8.09 8.72 21.45
C GLY A 34 6.92 7.78 21.20
N ALA A 35 5.80 7.99 21.90
CA ALA A 35 4.53 7.69 21.24
C ALA A 35 4.54 8.48 19.91
N PRO A 36 4.13 7.88 18.77
CA PRO A 36 4.05 8.61 17.52
C PRO A 36 3.25 9.89 17.80
N SER A 37 3.83 11.06 17.50
CA SER A 37 3.09 12.31 17.61
C SER A 37 1.91 12.15 16.65
N THR A 38 0.70 12.06 17.20
CA THR A 38 -0.50 11.88 16.38
C THR A 38 -0.74 13.06 15.45
N GLY A 39 -0.09 14.20 15.72
CA GLY A 39 -0.06 15.39 14.86
C GLY A 39 1.05 15.37 13.81
N CYS A 40 0.84 16.18 12.77
CA CYS A 40 1.71 16.32 11.61
C CYS A 40 3.10 16.89 11.93
N ASN A 41 3.25 17.60 13.05
CA ASN A 41 4.50 18.04 13.65
C ASN A 41 4.25 18.41 15.12
N ALA A 42 5.27 18.92 15.82
CA ALA A 42 5.16 19.23 17.25
C ALA A 42 4.21 20.41 17.60
N ALA A 43 3.75 21.20 16.63
CA ALA A 43 2.71 22.20 16.84
C ALA A 43 1.29 21.64 16.72
N ASP A 44 1.09 20.45 16.16
CA ASP A 44 -0.21 19.79 16.01
C ASP A 44 -0.49 18.92 17.24
N ILE A 45 -1.04 19.57 18.27
CA ILE A 45 -1.17 19.04 19.63
C ILE A 45 -2.62 18.93 20.09
N ALA A 46 -3.57 19.33 19.24
CA ALA A 46 -5.00 19.25 19.51
C ALA A 46 -5.74 18.58 18.33
N PRO A 47 -6.73 17.70 18.60
CA PRO A 47 -7.60 17.21 17.54
C PRO A 47 -8.38 18.34 16.84
N PRO A 48 -8.64 18.25 15.51
CA PRO A 48 -8.28 17.13 14.64
C PRO A 48 -6.81 17.17 14.22
N PHE A 49 -6.08 16.08 14.50
CA PHE A 49 -4.69 15.95 14.09
C PHE A 49 -4.56 15.84 12.56
N GLY A 50 -3.40 16.24 12.02
CA GLY A 50 -3.11 16.36 10.60
C GLY A 50 -3.38 17.76 10.04
N VAL A 51 -3.91 18.68 10.85
CA VAL A 51 -4.26 20.04 10.45
C VAL A 51 -3.89 21.01 11.57
N LEU A 52 -3.02 21.97 11.28
CA LEU A 52 -2.74 23.06 12.22
C LEU A 52 -3.85 24.10 12.18
N ASP A 53 -4.56 24.28 13.30
CA ASP A 53 -5.66 25.22 13.43
C ASP A 53 -5.60 26.06 14.74
N LEU A 54 -6.68 26.78 15.07
CA LEU A 54 -6.73 27.60 16.28
C LEU A 54 -6.87 26.78 17.58
N GLN A 55 -7.24 25.51 17.50
CA GLN A 55 -7.30 24.60 18.62
C GLN A 55 -5.90 24.22 19.08
N ASP A 56 -4.94 24.04 18.16
CA ASP A 56 -3.52 23.86 18.51
C ASP A 56 -2.96 25.07 19.24
N VAL A 57 -3.22 26.26 18.71
CA VAL A 57 -2.84 27.52 19.36
C VAL A 57 -3.47 27.63 20.75
N GLY A 58 -4.75 27.27 20.87
CA GLY A 58 -5.47 27.25 22.14
C GLY A 58 -4.89 26.25 23.14
N ALA A 59 -4.55 25.05 22.69
CA ALA A 59 -3.94 24.01 23.50
C ALA A 59 -2.54 24.42 23.97
N PHE A 60 -1.72 24.99 23.08
CA PHE A 60 -0.39 25.49 23.42
C PHE A 60 -0.48 26.60 24.47
N VAL A 61 -1.31 27.63 24.23
CA VAL A 61 -1.46 28.76 25.17
C VAL A 61 -1.98 28.29 26.53
N ASN A 62 -2.97 27.39 26.55
CA ASN A 62 -3.49 26.84 27.79
C ASN A 62 -2.41 26.05 28.54
N GLY A 63 -1.71 25.14 27.84
CA GLY A 63 -0.61 24.36 28.41
C GLY A 63 0.50 25.24 28.97
N PHE A 64 0.89 26.28 28.25
CA PHE A 64 1.91 27.23 28.66
C PHE A 64 1.51 27.97 29.95
N VAL A 65 0.27 28.46 30.04
CA VAL A 65 -0.24 29.18 31.23
C VAL A 65 -0.41 28.26 32.44
N THR A 66 -0.75 26.98 32.22
CA THR A 66 -0.93 26.00 33.31
C THR A 66 0.33 25.25 33.71
N ASN A 67 1.48 25.53 33.07
CA ASN A 67 2.72 24.77 33.20
C ASN A 67 2.54 23.27 32.87
N ASP A 68 1.79 22.97 31.82
CA ASP A 68 1.62 21.62 31.30
C ASP A 68 2.81 21.26 30.39
N PRO A 69 3.43 20.06 30.55
CA PRO A 69 4.50 19.59 29.67
C PRO A 69 4.17 19.56 28.18
N ILE A 70 2.90 19.57 27.77
CA ILE A 70 2.52 19.64 26.35
C ILE A 70 3.02 20.93 25.66
N ALA A 71 3.30 21.99 26.43
CA ALA A 71 3.81 23.26 25.91
C ALA A 71 5.35 23.33 25.87
N ASP A 72 6.06 22.30 26.34
CA ASP A 72 7.53 22.19 26.29
C ASP A 72 7.96 21.65 24.93
N MET A 73 8.17 22.56 23.97
CA MET A 73 8.38 22.22 22.57
C MET A 73 9.82 21.76 22.30
N ASN A 74 10.77 22.23 23.11
CA ASN A 74 12.18 21.83 22.99
C ASN A 74 12.54 20.63 23.90
N ASN A 75 11.62 20.21 24.76
CA ASN A 75 11.76 19.13 25.74
C ASN A 75 12.93 19.34 26.73
N ASP A 76 13.20 20.59 27.12
CA ASP A 76 14.27 20.91 28.09
C ASP A 76 13.78 20.98 29.55
N GLY A 77 12.46 20.86 29.76
CA GLY A 77 11.81 20.88 31.06
C GLY A 77 11.52 22.28 31.60
N ILE A 78 11.76 23.35 30.81
CA ILE A 78 11.57 24.75 31.20
C ILE A 78 10.68 25.44 30.16
N LEU A 79 9.46 25.79 30.56
CA LEU A 79 8.57 26.59 29.71
C LEU A 79 9.05 28.05 29.62
N ASP A 80 9.62 28.43 28.48
CA ASP A 80 10.14 29.76 28.22
C ASP A 80 9.84 30.29 26.80
N LEU A 81 10.53 31.36 26.37
CA LEU A 81 10.31 31.96 25.04
C LEU A 81 10.80 31.09 23.88
N GLN A 82 11.69 30.12 24.14
CA GLN A 82 12.16 29.18 23.14
C GLN A 82 11.01 28.27 22.72
N ASP A 83 10.17 27.80 23.66
CA ASP A 83 8.99 27.00 23.33
C ASP A 83 8.01 27.75 22.45
N VAL A 84 7.74 29.01 22.78
CA VAL A 84 6.88 29.88 21.97
C VAL A 84 7.46 30.05 20.56
N SER A 85 8.78 30.26 20.45
CA SER A 85 9.44 30.43 19.15
C SER A 85 9.40 29.15 18.32
N GLN A 86 9.55 27.98 18.96
CA GLN A 86 9.53 26.67 18.30
C GLN A 86 8.10 26.29 17.89
N PHE A 87 7.10 26.52 18.74
CA PHE A 87 5.70 26.35 18.37
C PHE A 87 5.36 27.20 17.14
N ILE A 88 5.72 28.49 17.12
CA ILE A 88 5.47 29.36 15.98
C ILE A 88 6.20 28.87 14.72
N SER A 89 7.46 28.43 14.84
CA SER A 89 8.20 27.87 13.70
C SER A 89 7.48 26.65 13.12
N ASN A 90 7.17 25.66 13.96
CA ASN A 90 6.46 24.45 13.55
C ASN A 90 5.07 24.76 12.98
N PHE A 91 4.35 25.74 13.56
CA PHE A 91 3.04 26.15 13.08
C PHE A 91 3.13 26.81 11.69
N LEU A 92 4.15 27.64 11.45
CA LEU A 92 4.39 28.31 10.17
C LEU A 92 4.95 27.37 9.09
N ASP A 93 5.72 26.36 9.50
CA ASP A 93 6.17 25.28 8.61
C ASP A 93 4.98 24.47 8.09
N GLY A 94 3.85 24.51 8.80
CA GLY A 94 2.61 23.85 8.44
C GLY A 94 2.68 22.34 8.64
N CYS A 95 1.57 21.67 8.39
CA CYS A 95 1.61 20.23 8.20
C CYS A 95 2.22 19.94 6.82
N PRO A 96 3.13 18.96 6.71
CA PRO A 96 3.50 18.42 5.41
C PRO A 96 2.22 18.14 4.62
N GLN A 97 2.11 18.71 3.43
CA GLN A 97 0.98 18.37 2.56
C GLN A 97 1.09 16.87 2.31
N VAL A 98 0.07 16.12 2.71
CA VAL A 98 0.02 14.72 2.33
C VAL A 98 -0.07 14.70 0.81
N ASN A 99 0.98 14.16 0.18
CA ASN A 99 1.08 14.07 -1.27
C ASN A 99 0.15 12.97 -1.77
N CYS A 100 -1.14 13.26 -1.74
CA CYS A 100 -2.19 12.39 -2.25
C CYS A 100 -2.14 12.38 -3.77
N PHE A 101 -2.31 11.19 -4.34
CA PHE A 101 -2.51 11.08 -5.78
C PHE A 101 -3.93 11.52 -6.15
N PRO A 102 -4.15 12.09 -7.35
CA PRO A 102 -5.49 12.30 -7.85
C PRO A 102 -6.27 10.98 -7.88
N ASP A 103 -7.60 11.03 -7.72
CA ASP A 103 -8.43 9.86 -7.94
C ASP A 103 -8.32 9.45 -9.43
N VAL A 104 -8.04 8.17 -9.71
CA VAL A 104 -7.93 7.63 -11.07
C VAL A 104 -9.20 7.87 -11.90
N ARG A 105 -10.37 8.00 -11.27
CA ARG A 105 -11.62 8.36 -11.96
C ARG A 105 -11.55 9.72 -12.64
N THR A 106 -10.69 10.62 -12.17
CA THR A 106 -10.50 11.94 -12.78
C THR A 106 -9.74 11.89 -14.10
N THR A 107 -9.09 10.76 -14.42
CA THR A 107 -8.39 10.54 -15.68
C THR A 107 -9.23 9.81 -16.73
N ILE A 108 -10.44 9.35 -16.37
CA ILE A 108 -11.31 8.53 -17.23
C ILE A 108 -12.65 9.24 -17.43
N ASP A 109 -12.97 9.59 -18.68
CA ASP A 109 -14.23 10.24 -19.02
C ASP A 109 -15.45 9.36 -18.68
N GLY A 110 -16.37 9.90 -17.89
CA GLY A 110 -17.59 9.21 -17.47
C GLY A 110 -17.40 8.11 -16.43
N ALA A 111 -16.23 8.09 -15.75
CA ALA A 111 -15.97 7.16 -14.65
C ALA A 111 -16.92 7.35 -13.46
N ASP A 112 -17.51 8.53 -13.28
CA ASP A 112 -18.52 8.81 -12.25
C ASP A 112 -19.86 8.10 -12.51
N LEU A 113 -20.12 7.70 -13.76
CA LEU A 113 -21.35 7.02 -14.18
C LEU A 113 -21.22 5.50 -14.22
N ASP A 114 -20.03 4.97 -13.90
CA ASP A 114 -19.78 3.54 -13.95
C ASP A 114 -20.55 2.74 -12.89
N PRO A 115 -20.93 1.49 -13.20
CA PRO A 115 -21.67 0.66 -12.27
C PRO A 115 -20.83 0.31 -11.03
N PRO A 116 -21.46 -0.04 -9.89
CA PRO A 116 -20.76 -0.21 -8.62
C PRO A 116 -19.59 -1.20 -8.62
N ASN A 117 -19.65 -2.27 -9.42
CA ASN A 117 -18.54 -3.23 -9.54
C ASN A 117 -17.29 -2.62 -10.18
N ILE A 118 -17.48 -1.69 -11.12
CA ILE A 118 -16.39 -0.95 -11.77
C ILE A 118 -15.84 0.13 -10.82
N GLN A 119 -16.71 0.76 -10.03
CA GLN A 119 -16.29 1.70 -8.99
C GLN A 119 -15.37 1.04 -7.95
N GLN A 120 -15.65 -0.21 -7.58
CA GLN A 120 -14.81 -0.97 -6.65
C GLN A 120 -13.40 -1.19 -7.21
N ASN A 121 -13.27 -1.38 -8.52
CA ASN A 121 -11.96 -1.48 -9.16
C ASN A 121 -11.18 -0.16 -9.05
N TYR A 122 -11.85 0.99 -9.26
CA TYR A 122 -11.22 2.29 -9.05
C TYR A 122 -10.79 2.52 -7.60
N ASP A 123 -11.60 2.09 -6.62
CA ASP A 123 -11.21 2.16 -5.21
C ASP A 123 -9.97 1.31 -4.91
N ALA A 124 -9.92 0.09 -5.45
CA ALA A 124 -8.76 -0.79 -5.31
C ALA A 124 -7.50 -0.18 -5.93
N ILE A 125 -7.61 0.41 -7.12
CA ILE A 125 -6.50 1.11 -7.80
C ILE A 125 -6.04 2.31 -6.98
N ASN A 126 -6.96 3.16 -6.52
CA ASN A 126 -6.63 4.33 -5.72
C ASN A 126 -5.96 3.93 -4.40
N LEU A 127 -6.43 2.86 -3.75
CA LEU A 127 -5.78 2.31 -2.56
C LEU A 127 -4.36 1.83 -2.88
N THR A 128 -4.15 1.05 -3.94
CA THR A 128 -2.80 0.61 -4.34
C THR A 128 -1.89 1.78 -4.69
N ILE A 129 -2.37 2.74 -5.47
CA ILE A 129 -1.63 3.97 -5.82
C ILE A 129 -1.27 4.74 -4.54
N HIS A 130 -2.17 4.83 -3.58
CA HIS A 130 -1.88 5.49 -2.30
C HIS A 130 -0.76 4.77 -1.53
N LEU A 131 -0.84 3.44 -1.47
CA LEU A 131 0.10 2.60 -0.72
C LEU A 131 1.50 2.53 -1.34
N VAL A 132 1.61 2.35 -2.66
CA VAL A 132 2.89 2.12 -3.35
C VAL A 132 3.21 3.12 -4.45
N GLY A 133 2.31 4.05 -4.76
CA GLY A 133 2.41 4.91 -5.94
C GLY A 133 3.64 5.81 -5.98
N GLN A 134 4.23 6.16 -4.84
CA GLN A 134 5.46 6.97 -4.78
C GLN A 134 6.74 6.14 -4.86
N ILE A 135 6.64 4.82 -4.74
CA ILE A 135 7.79 3.93 -4.82
C ILE A 135 8.12 3.73 -6.31
N PRO A 136 9.36 3.99 -6.75
CA PRO A 136 9.82 3.63 -8.09
C PRO A 136 9.58 2.13 -8.34
N LEU A 137 9.06 1.76 -9.51
CA LEU A 137 8.65 0.38 -9.74
C LEU A 137 9.81 -0.62 -9.60
N GLY A 138 11.02 -0.24 -10.03
CA GLY A 138 12.21 -1.06 -9.85
C GLY A 138 12.58 -1.25 -8.37
N GLU A 139 12.38 -0.22 -7.55
CA GLU A 139 12.58 -0.30 -6.10
C GLU A 139 11.52 -1.18 -5.43
N LEU A 140 10.24 -1.00 -5.81
CA LEU A 140 9.12 -1.80 -5.31
C LEU A 140 9.37 -3.31 -5.50
N PHE A 141 9.87 -3.72 -6.66
CA PHE A 141 10.18 -5.13 -6.93
C PHE A 141 11.45 -5.62 -6.24
N ALA A 142 12.39 -4.74 -5.94
CA ALA A 142 13.64 -5.09 -5.26
C ALA A 142 13.46 -5.23 -3.74
N GLN A 143 12.44 -4.61 -3.16
CA GLN A 143 12.19 -4.69 -1.72
C GLN A 143 11.55 -6.02 -1.30
N THR A 144 11.92 -6.48 -0.12
CA THR A 144 11.27 -7.58 0.58
C THR A 144 10.00 -7.10 1.30
N PRO A 145 9.07 -8.00 1.66
CA PRO A 145 7.90 -7.63 2.47
C PRO A 145 8.25 -6.94 3.79
N ALA A 146 9.39 -7.28 4.41
CA ALA A 146 9.84 -6.68 5.65
C ALA A 146 10.31 -5.22 5.46
N GLU A 147 10.91 -4.91 4.31
CA GLU A 147 11.35 -3.55 3.96
C GLU A 147 10.18 -2.68 3.52
N LEU A 148 9.21 -3.24 2.81
CA LEU A 148 8.01 -2.52 2.37
C LEU A 148 7.08 -2.17 3.52
N ALA A 149 6.94 -3.05 4.52
CA ALA A 149 5.97 -2.87 5.59
C ALA A 149 6.00 -1.50 6.29
N PRO A 150 7.14 -0.96 6.77
CA PRO A 150 7.15 0.38 7.38
C PRO A 150 6.69 1.48 6.42
N LEU A 151 7.04 1.39 5.12
CA LEU A 151 6.60 2.35 4.11
C LEU A 151 5.09 2.29 3.89
N LEU A 152 4.52 1.08 3.83
CA LEU A 152 3.09 0.89 3.65
C LEU A 152 2.27 1.33 4.87
N LEU A 153 2.79 1.08 6.08
CA LEU A 153 2.15 1.50 7.33
C LEU A 153 2.08 3.02 7.45
N GLU A 154 3.18 3.72 7.13
CA GLU A 154 3.21 5.19 7.06
C GLU A 154 2.16 5.72 6.07
N ARG A 155 1.96 5.03 4.94
CA ARG A 155 0.93 5.41 3.97
C ARG A 155 -0.48 5.15 4.48
N LEU A 156 -0.72 4.04 5.16
CA LEU A 156 -2.05 3.73 5.71
C LEU A 156 -2.55 4.79 6.69
N GLU A 157 -1.66 5.38 7.49
CA GLU A 157 -2.01 6.47 8.41
C GLU A 157 -2.62 7.70 7.71
N THR A 158 -2.31 7.87 6.42
CA THR A 158 -2.79 8.99 5.59
C THR A 158 -3.94 8.61 4.66
N LEU A 159 -4.46 7.37 4.73
CA LEU A 159 -5.47 6.86 3.81
C LEU A 159 -6.77 7.68 3.84
N ASP A 160 -7.27 8.01 5.03
CA ASP A 160 -8.51 8.79 5.19
C ASP A 160 -8.40 10.20 4.59
N GLN A 161 -7.18 10.75 4.55
CA GLN A 161 -6.92 12.07 3.98
C GLN A 161 -6.82 12.02 2.45
N CYS A 162 -6.21 10.96 1.91
CA CYS A 162 -5.93 10.85 0.47
C CYS A 162 -7.00 10.16 -0.34
N VAL A 163 -7.85 9.35 0.27
CA VAL A 163 -8.95 8.67 -0.41
C VAL A 163 -10.25 9.02 0.33
N PRO A 164 -10.75 10.28 0.21
CA PRO A 164 -11.93 10.71 0.95
C PRO A 164 -13.14 9.87 0.56
N GLY A 165 -13.81 9.31 1.57
CA GLY A 165 -14.96 8.43 1.35
C GLY A 165 -14.59 6.98 1.07
N SER A 166 -13.30 6.62 1.17
CA SER A 166 -12.88 5.22 1.25
C SER A 166 -13.69 4.50 2.34
N THR A 167 -14.29 3.38 1.97
CA THR A 167 -14.96 2.48 2.94
C THR A 167 -13.99 1.45 3.52
N VAL A 168 -12.72 1.53 3.15
CA VAL A 168 -11.68 0.59 3.56
C VAL A 168 -11.25 0.91 4.98
N ASP A 169 -11.50 -0.03 5.90
CA ASP A 169 -10.95 0.03 7.24
C ASP A 169 -9.43 -0.25 7.16
N PRO A 170 -8.56 0.69 7.60
CA PRO A 170 -7.11 0.49 7.51
C PRO A 170 -6.59 -0.60 8.45
N LEU A 171 -7.30 -0.89 9.56
CA LEU A 171 -6.81 -1.82 10.58
C LEU A 171 -6.62 -3.26 10.06
N PRO A 172 -7.58 -3.86 9.32
CA PRO A 172 -7.34 -5.13 8.65
C PRO A 172 -6.10 -5.14 7.75
N ILE A 173 -5.85 -4.06 6.99
CA ILE A 173 -4.69 -3.98 6.09
C ILE A 173 -3.40 -3.90 6.89
N GLU A 174 -3.37 -3.07 7.94
CA GLU A 174 -2.24 -2.97 8.87
C GLU A 174 -1.86 -4.34 9.44
N ILE A 175 -2.84 -5.11 9.91
CA ILE A 175 -2.62 -6.45 10.46
C ILE A 175 -1.98 -7.36 9.42
N GLU A 176 -2.48 -7.38 8.19
CA GLU A 176 -1.94 -8.22 7.12
C GLU A 176 -0.54 -7.78 6.69
N ILE A 177 -0.25 -6.48 6.63
CA ILE A 177 1.10 -5.96 6.34
C ILE A 177 2.09 -6.38 7.43
N VAL A 178 1.71 -6.26 8.71
CA VAL A 178 2.57 -6.68 9.83
C VAL A 178 2.79 -8.19 9.80
N GLN A 179 1.76 -8.99 9.54
CA GLN A 179 1.92 -10.43 9.40
C GLN A 179 2.83 -10.79 8.23
N MET A 180 2.67 -10.11 7.10
CA MET A 180 3.48 -10.31 5.90
C MET A 180 4.94 -9.91 6.15
N SER A 181 5.21 -8.88 6.95
CA SER A 181 6.58 -8.48 7.30
C SER A 181 7.27 -9.50 8.21
N LEU A 182 6.50 -10.13 9.12
CA LEU A 182 7.01 -11.12 10.07
C LEU A 182 7.17 -12.52 9.45
N ALA A 183 6.25 -12.91 8.57
CA ALA A 183 6.23 -14.22 7.92
C ALA A 183 6.91 -14.20 6.54
N GLY A 184 7.13 -13.01 5.99
CA GLY A 184 7.67 -12.80 4.66
C GLY A 184 9.09 -13.33 4.54
N PRO A 185 9.39 -14.06 3.45
CA PRO A 185 10.76 -14.42 3.17
C PRO A 185 11.59 -13.16 2.92
N GLN A 186 12.90 -13.26 3.08
CA GLN A 186 13.86 -12.23 2.66
C GLN A 186 14.06 -12.28 1.13
N ILE A 187 12.96 -12.49 0.39
CA ILE A 187 12.92 -12.61 -1.06
C ILE A 187 12.24 -11.33 -1.58
N PRO A 188 12.82 -10.67 -2.59
CA PRO A 188 12.24 -9.49 -3.22
C PRO A 188 10.83 -9.74 -3.79
N LEU A 189 10.00 -8.70 -3.80
CA LEU A 189 8.63 -8.78 -4.32
C LEU A 189 8.59 -9.26 -5.78
N GLY A 190 9.55 -8.86 -6.62
CA GLY A 190 9.59 -9.30 -8.02
C GLY A 190 9.79 -10.82 -8.16
N GLU A 191 10.62 -11.42 -7.31
CA GLU A 191 10.76 -12.88 -7.24
C GLU A 191 9.49 -13.55 -6.71
N ILE A 192 8.84 -12.94 -5.70
CA ILE A 192 7.57 -13.42 -5.13
C ILE A 192 6.48 -13.57 -6.19
N LEU A 193 6.38 -12.62 -7.12
CA LEU A 193 5.36 -12.63 -8.18
C LEU A 193 5.58 -13.71 -9.24
N ALA A 194 6.79 -14.29 -9.30
CA ALA A 194 7.12 -15.42 -10.15
C ALA A 194 6.81 -16.78 -9.49
N PHE A 195 6.30 -16.82 -8.26
CA PHE A 195 5.88 -18.08 -7.66
C PHE A 195 4.49 -18.51 -8.15
N GLY A 196 4.33 -19.84 -8.31
CA GLY A 196 3.03 -20.44 -8.65
C GLY A 196 2.10 -20.56 -7.43
N PRO A 197 0.85 -20.98 -7.62
CA PRO A 197 -0.16 -21.03 -6.58
C PRO A 197 0.19 -22.13 -5.57
N GLY A 198 -0.02 -21.88 -4.28
CA GLY A 198 0.31 -22.80 -3.19
C GLY A 198 1.80 -22.88 -2.82
N SER A 199 2.67 -22.08 -3.46
CA SER A 199 4.12 -22.17 -3.23
C SER A 199 4.68 -21.09 -2.29
N LEU A 200 3.90 -20.05 -1.99
CA LEU A 200 4.31 -18.98 -1.08
C LEU A 200 3.79 -19.26 0.35
N PRO A 201 4.65 -19.21 1.38
CA PRO A 201 4.22 -19.44 2.76
C PRO A 201 3.29 -18.33 3.30
N PHE A 202 3.20 -17.20 2.60
CA PHE A 202 2.37 -16.04 2.95
C PHE A 202 1.27 -15.75 1.92
N GLU A 203 0.98 -16.69 1.01
CA GLU A 203 -0.14 -16.56 0.07
C GLU A 203 -1.49 -16.23 0.76
N PRO A 204 -1.82 -16.78 1.94
CA PRO A 204 -3.04 -16.36 2.64
C PRO A 204 -3.09 -14.87 2.96
N MET A 205 -1.97 -14.25 3.32
CA MET A 205 -1.91 -12.80 3.60
C MET A 205 -2.10 -11.99 2.31
N LEU A 206 -1.48 -12.42 1.19
CA LEU A 206 -1.70 -11.77 -0.10
C LEU A 206 -3.17 -11.87 -0.55
N ASN A 207 -3.80 -13.02 -0.32
CA ASN A 207 -5.22 -13.21 -0.62
C ASN A 207 -6.09 -12.30 0.27
N ASN A 208 -5.79 -12.22 1.57
CA ASN A 208 -6.51 -11.33 2.49
C ASN A 208 -6.36 -9.85 2.07
N LEU A 209 -5.16 -9.41 1.68
CA LEU A 209 -4.94 -8.06 1.17
C LEU A 209 -5.74 -7.78 -0.10
N ARG A 210 -5.84 -8.75 -1.04
CA ARG A 210 -6.72 -8.62 -2.21
C ARG A 210 -8.19 -8.53 -1.83
N ASP A 211 -8.65 -9.36 -0.89
CA ASP A 211 -10.03 -9.31 -0.38
C ASP A 211 -10.35 -7.98 0.32
N LEU A 212 -9.32 -7.30 0.85
CA LEU A 212 -9.40 -5.96 1.43
C LEU A 212 -9.30 -4.83 0.38
N GLY A 213 -9.21 -5.17 -0.91
CA GLY A 213 -9.17 -4.22 -2.01
C GLY A 213 -7.77 -3.73 -2.37
N VAL A 214 -6.70 -4.30 -1.80
CA VAL A 214 -5.34 -3.96 -2.24
C VAL A 214 -5.07 -4.70 -3.55
N GLY A 215 -4.80 -3.94 -4.62
CA GLY A 215 -4.45 -4.48 -5.94
C GLY A 215 -3.08 -5.16 -5.94
N ILE A 216 -3.08 -6.44 -5.54
CA ILE A 216 -1.92 -7.34 -5.58
C ILE A 216 -2.16 -8.35 -6.70
N PRO A 217 -1.17 -8.64 -7.56
CA PRO A 217 -1.31 -9.68 -8.59
C PRO A 217 -1.67 -11.03 -8.00
N GLU A 218 -2.46 -11.81 -8.73
CA GLU A 218 -2.61 -13.22 -8.43
C GLU A 218 -1.29 -13.97 -8.69
N PRO A 219 -1.00 -15.03 -7.91
CA PRO A 219 0.10 -15.93 -8.23
C PRO A 219 -0.06 -16.46 -9.65
N SER A 220 1.05 -16.63 -10.36
CA SER A 220 1.04 -17.13 -11.74
C SER A 220 0.30 -18.47 -11.83
N ALA A 221 -0.55 -18.66 -12.85
CA ALA A 221 -1.39 -19.85 -12.98
C ALA A 221 -0.63 -21.08 -13.50
N GLY A 222 0.60 -20.93 -14.00
CA GLY A 222 1.36 -22.02 -14.61
C GLY A 222 2.86 -21.75 -14.81
N PRO A 223 3.65 -22.80 -15.09
CA PRO A 223 5.11 -22.69 -15.19
C PRO A 223 5.59 -21.77 -16.32
N ASP A 224 4.84 -21.69 -17.43
CA ASP A 224 5.18 -20.81 -18.56
C ASP A 224 5.00 -19.33 -18.18
N GLU A 225 3.91 -19.00 -17.47
CA GLU A 225 3.66 -17.65 -16.96
C GLU A 225 4.67 -17.28 -15.86
N VAL A 226 5.03 -18.22 -14.98
CA VAL A 226 6.13 -18.04 -14.02
C VAL A 226 7.43 -17.66 -14.74
N ALA A 227 7.77 -18.41 -15.79
CA ALA A 227 8.99 -18.15 -16.56
C ALA A 227 8.95 -16.77 -17.23
N ALA A 228 7.81 -16.39 -17.81
CA ALA A 228 7.62 -15.07 -18.43
C ALA A 228 7.75 -13.92 -17.40
N ARG A 229 7.09 -14.04 -16.24
CA ARG A 229 7.20 -13.03 -15.15
C ARG A 229 8.63 -12.90 -14.64
N MET A 230 9.33 -14.02 -14.48
CA MET A 230 10.73 -14.03 -14.05
C MET A 230 11.65 -13.42 -15.11
N GLU A 231 11.45 -13.73 -16.39
CA GLU A 231 12.21 -13.13 -17.48
C GLU A 231 12.02 -11.61 -17.53
N ALA A 232 10.78 -11.14 -17.39
CA ALA A 232 10.45 -9.71 -17.30
C ALA A 232 11.14 -9.03 -16.11
N TYR A 233 11.06 -9.63 -14.92
CA TYR A 233 11.74 -9.14 -13.72
C TYR A 233 13.25 -9.02 -13.93
N LEU A 234 13.90 -10.09 -14.42
CA LEU A 234 15.34 -10.10 -14.66
C LEU A 234 15.75 -9.10 -15.75
N ALA A 235 14.92 -8.90 -16.78
CA ALA A 235 15.19 -7.96 -17.86
C ALA A 235 15.19 -6.50 -17.39
N HIS A 236 14.36 -6.16 -16.39
CA HIS A 236 14.15 -4.77 -15.97
C HIS A 236 14.80 -4.41 -14.63
N VAL A 237 14.97 -5.36 -13.70
CA VAL A 237 15.44 -5.06 -12.33
C VAL A 237 16.92 -5.38 -12.14
N GLU A 238 17.44 -6.48 -12.68
CA GLU A 238 18.87 -6.84 -12.52
C GLU A 238 19.89 -5.92 -13.22
N PRO A 239 19.63 -5.27 -14.38
CA PRO A 239 20.69 -4.52 -15.06
C PRO A 239 21.09 -3.21 -14.37
N GLY A 240 20.46 -2.85 -13.23
CA GLY A 240 20.56 -1.49 -12.70
C GLY A 240 19.93 -0.45 -13.65
N ALA A 241 19.10 -0.91 -14.58
CA ALA A 241 18.18 -0.06 -15.34
C ALA A 241 17.16 0.44 -14.32
N ALA A 242 17.49 1.57 -13.70
CA ALA A 242 16.66 2.18 -12.70
C ALA A 242 15.37 2.61 -13.40
N VAL A 243 14.35 1.76 -13.33
CA VAL A 243 12.98 2.19 -13.53
C VAL A 243 12.67 3.13 -12.37
N THR A 244 13.01 4.41 -12.57
CA THR A 244 12.90 5.48 -11.57
C THR A 244 11.51 6.10 -11.56
N ALA A 245 10.74 5.87 -12.62
CA ALA A 245 9.37 6.31 -12.66
C ALA A 245 8.57 5.69 -11.50
N PRO A 246 7.86 6.54 -10.70
CA PRO A 246 7.03 6.07 -9.60
C PRO A 246 5.87 5.23 -10.14
N PHE A 247 5.39 4.24 -9.39
CA PHE A 247 4.28 3.38 -9.82
C PHE A 247 3.04 4.19 -10.27
N ALA A 248 2.74 5.30 -9.60
CA ALA A 248 1.63 6.18 -9.97
C ALA A 248 1.78 6.83 -11.37
N ALA A 249 2.99 6.93 -11.92
CA ALA A 249 3.20 7.46 -13.27
C ALA A 249 2.47 6.65 -14.35
N LEU A 250 2.20 5.36 -14.08
CA LEU A 250 1.43 4.49 -14.96
C LEU A 250 -0.03 4.95 -15.14
N PHE A 251 -0.55 5.74 -14.21
CA PHE A 251 -1.97 6.11 -14.16
C PHE A 251 -2.24 7.57 -14.51
N PHE A 252 -1.27 8.46 -14.30
CA PHE A 252 -1.47 9.92 -14.40
C PHE A 252 -0.64 10.60 -15.50
N GLN A 253 0.25 9.90 -16.21
CA GLN A 253 0.96 10.51 -17.33
C GLN A 253 0.06 10.66 -18.55
N ASN A 254 0.14 11.83 -19.19
CA ASN A 254 -0.52 12.04 -20.48
C ASN A 254 0.16 11.16 -21.54
N ILE A 255 -0.62 10.51 -22.42
CA ILE A 255 -0.09 9.67 -23.50
C ILE A 255 0.97 10.37 -24.36
N ASN A 256 0.86 11.69 -24.53
CA ASN A 256 1.79 12.50 -25.32
C ASN A 256 3.08 12.84 -24.56
N GLU A 257 3.13 12.55 -23.25
CA GLU A 257 4.24 12.81 -22.34
C GLU A 257 4.90 11.51 -21.86
N VAL A 258 4.41 10.35 -22.31
CA VAL A 258 4.97 9.04 -21.99
C VAL A 258 6.41 8.98 -22.49
N THR A 259 7.34 8.87 -21.56
CA THR A 259 8.75 8.68 -21.87
C THR A 259 9.02 7.22 -22.25
N PRO A 260 10.14 6.91 -22.94
CA PRO A 260 10.56 5.53 -23.14
C PRO A 260 10.65 4.72 -21.83
N GLU A 261 11.08 5.37 -20.74
CA GLU A 261 11.12 4.77 -19.41
C GLU A 261 9.71 4.39 -18.91
N THR A 262 8.71 5.25 -19.09
CA THR A 262 7.32 4.92 -18.75
C THR A 262 6.78 3.73 -19.56
N LEU A 263 7.18 3.60 -20.84
CA LEU A 263 6.81 2.43 -21.64
C LEU A 263 7.45 1.14 -21.10
N GLU A 264 8.72 1.19 -20.67
CA GLU A 264 9.37 0.06 -20.01
C GLU A 264 8.67 -0.31 -18.69
N VAL A 265 8.25 0.68 -17.90
CA VAL A 265 7.46 0.45 -16.66
C VAL A 265 6.13 -0.22 -16.98
N LEU A 266 5.46 0.24 -18.03
CA LEU A 266 4.18 -0.28 -18.48
C LEU A 266 4.33 -1.72 -18.97
N ASP A 267 5.35 -2.02 -19.75
CA ASP A 267 5.61 -3.37 -20.24
C ASP A 267 5.95 -4.32 -19.06
N LEU A 268 6.82 -3.90 -18.14
CA LEU A 268 7.10 -4.64 -16.91
C LEU A 268 5.83 -4.86 -16.07
N GLY A 269 4.99 -3.84 -15.93
CA GLY A 269 3.73 -3.93 -15.18
C GLY A 269 2.75 -4.93 -15.81
N LYS A 270 2.69 -5.01 -17.14
CA LYS A 270 1.87 -6.00 -17.85
C LYS A 270 2.42 -7.40 -17.69
N GLU A 271 3.70 -7.58 -17.97
CA GLU A 271 4.36 -8.87 -17.96
C GLU A 271 4.40 -9.49 -16.56
N SER A 272 4.52 -8.67 -15.51
CA SER A 272 4.44 -9.10 -14.11
C SER A 272 3.02 -9.39 -13.61
N GLY A 273 1.99 -9.02 -14.38
CA GLY A 273 0.59 -9.10 -13.97
C GLY A 273 0.14 -7.97 -13.03
N LEU A 274 1.02 -7.02 -12.68
CA LEU A 274 0.73 -5.85 -11.84
C LEU A 274 -0.34 -4.94 -12.45
N LEU A 275 -0.30 -4.75 -13.76
CA LEU A 275 -1.30 -3.96 -14.48
C LEU A 275 -2.54 -4.76 -14.85
N ALA A 276 -2.44 -6.09 -14.97
CA ALA A 276 -3.61 -6.94 -15.19
C ALA A 276 -4.56 -6.87 -13.98
N ALA A 277 -4.01 -6.90 -12.76
CA ALA A 277 -4.77 -6.74 -11.52
C ALA A 277 -5.35 -5.32 -11.32
N ALA A 278 -4.77 -4.31 -11.99
CA ALA A 278 -5.16 -2.92 -11.83
C ALA A 278 -6.08 -2.39 -12.94
N ILE A 279 -6.11 -2.96 -14.16
CA ILE A 279 -6.70 -2.27 -15.33
C ILE A 279 -7.70 -3.12 -16.13
N CYS A 280 -7.63 -4.46 -16.10
CA CYS A 280 -8.23 -5.27 -17.17
C CYS A 280 -9.58 -5.95 -16.88
N ASP A 281 -10.15 -5.84 -15.66
CA ASP A 281 -11.49 -6.39 -15.38
C ASP A 281 -12.64 -5.38 -15.59
N ASN A 282 -12.34 -4.18 -16.08
CA ASN A 282 -13.37 -3.25 -16.53
C ASN A 282 -13.74 -3.54 -17.99
N ASP A 283 -14.95 -4.06 -18.22
CA ASP A 283 -15.56 -4.24 -19.56
C ASP A 283 -15.51 -2.97 -20.43
N LYS A 284 -15.29 -1.79 -19.85
CA LYS A 284 -15.06 -0.53 -20.59
C LYS A 284 -13.75 -0.47 -21.39
N CYS A 285 -12.77 -1.30 -21.07
CA CYS A 285 -11.61 -1.47 -21.93
C CYS A 285 -12.00 -2.16 -23.24
N CYS A 286 -13.14 -2.87 -23.30
CA CYS A 286 -13.52 -3.76 -24.41
C CYS A 286 -14.91 -3.49 -25.02
N ASP A 287 -15.77 -2.62 -24.44
CA ASP A 287 -17.14 -2.41 -24.93
C ASP A 287 -17.30 -1.15 -25.80
N LEU A 288 -17.29 -1.41 -27.09
CA LEU A 288 -17.97 -0.80 -28.25
C LEU A 288 -17.88 0.70 -28.57
N ASP A 289 -17.43 1.61 -27.70
CA ASP A 289 -17.16 3.01 -28.10
C ASP A 289 -16.12 3.76 -27.21
N GLY A 290 -15.48 3.09 -26.24
CA GLY A 290 -14.53 3.69 -25.30
C GLY A 290 -13.11 3.83 -25.87
N GLY A 291 -12.56 5.05 -25.86
CA GLY A 291 -11.22 5.34 -26.37
C GLY A 291 -10.11 4.63 -25.60
N ASP A 292 -9.03 4.29 -26.32
CA ASP A 292 -7.85 3.60 -25.79
C ASP A 292 -7.31 4.26 -24.51
N ILE A 293 -7.24 3.50 -23.42
CA ILE A 293 -6.43 3.87 -22.28
C ILE A 293 -4.96 3.65 -22.69
N PRO A 294 -4.07 4.63 -22.50
CA PRO A 294 -2.66 4.49 -22.82
C PRO A 294 -2.08 3.27 -22.12
N GLY A 295 -1.68 2.28 -22.92
CA GLY A 295 -1.01 1.10 -22.40
C GLY A 295 -1.87 -0.11 -22.06
N THR A 296 -3.12 -0.20 -22.49
CA THR A 296 -3.77 -1.51 -22.62
C THR A 296 -3.45 -2.11 -23.99
N ALA A 297 -3.31 -3.43 -24.09
CA ALA A 297 -3.23 -4.07 -25.40
C ALA A 297 -4.56 -3.81 -26.13
N SER A 298 -4.49 -3.48 -27.42
CA SER A 298 -5.68 -3.37 -28.27
C SER A 298 -6.57 -4.59 -28.06
N CYS A 299 -7.87 -4.39 -27.84
CA CYS A 299 -8.84 -5.47 -27.79
C CYS A 299 -8.79 -6.23 -29.13
N GLU A 300 -8.05 -7.33 -29.17
CA GLU A 300 -8.10 -8.23 -30.31
C GLU A 300 -9.49 -8.87 -30.31
N THR A 301 -10.29 -8.48 -31.31
CA THR A 301 -11.58 -9.10 -31.66
C THR A 301 -11.45 -10.55 -32.08
#